data_AF-A0A6A3N268-F1
#
_entry.id   AF-A0A6A3N268-F1
#
_cell.length_a   1.000
_cell.length_b   1.000
_cell.length_c   1.000
_cell.angle_alpha   90.00
_cell.angle_beta   90.00
_cell.angle_gamma   90.00
#
_symmetry.space_group_name_H-M   'P 1'
#
loop_
_entity.id
_entity.type
_entity.pdbx_description
1 polymer ?
#
loop_
_entity_poly.entity_id
_entity_poly.type
_entity_poly.pdbx_seq_one_letter_code
_entity_poly.pdbx_strand_id
1 'polypeptide(L)'
;MNLNKLVILAAVALLQLTGASARIGSSKIDPEVKCPTLCERDYQPVCGSDRVLYANLCLFKVAHCLNLKLKRENRSRCKNPKRFVSRVSQLT
;
A
#
# COMPACT_ATOMS: atom_id res chain seq x y z
N MET A 1 3.31 -35.73 -17.16
CA MET A 1 4.25 -34.61 -16.93
C MET A 1 4.41 -33.89 -18.26
N ASN A 2 4.09 -32.60 -18.38
CA ASN A 2 4.09 -31.88 -19.67
C ASN A 2 5.31 -30.94 -19.80
N LEU A 3 5.67 -30.59 -21.04
CA LEU A 3 6.87 -29.79 -21.35
C LEU A 3 6.87 -28.45 -20.58
N ASN A 4 5.70 -27.84 -20.43
CA ASN A 4 5.53 -26.60 -19.67
C ASN A 4 5.88 -26.78 -18.18
N LYS A 5 5.47 -27.89 -17.55
CA LYS A 5 5.84 -28.19 -16.16
C LYS A 5 7.35 -28.48 -16.02
N LEU A 6 7.96 -29.11 -17.03
CA LEU A 6 9.40 -29.40 -17.02
C LEU A 6 10.24 -28.12 -17.11
N VAL A 7 9.83 -27.18 -17.98
CA VAL A 7 10.49 -25.87 -18.13
C VAL A 7 10.38 -25.03 -16.85
N ILE A 8 9.21 -25.02 -16.21
CA ILE A 8 9.00 -24.28 -14.96
C ILE A 8 9.88 -24.83 -13.83
N LEU A 9 9.96 -26.16 -13.68
CA LEU A 9 10.79 -26.79 -12.64
C LEU A 9 12.28 -26.53 -12.86
N ALA A 10 12.76 -26.60 -14.10
CA ALA A 10 14.15 -26.30 -14.44
C ALA A 10 14.50 -24.83 -14.15
N ALA A 11 13.62 -23.88 -14.51
CA ALA A 11 13.84 -22.46 -14.25
C ALA A 11 13.90 -22.14 -12.74
N VAL A 12 13.02 -22.73 -11.93
CA VAL A 12 13.02 -22.55 -10.47
C VAL A 12 14.29 -23.13 -9.85
N ALA A 13 14.71 -24.34 -10.25
CA ALA A 13 15.94 -24.95 -9.75
C ALA A 13 17.19 -24.11 -10.07
N LEU A 14 17.26 -23.52 -11.27
CA LEU A 14 18.35 -22.63 -11.68
C LEU A 14 18.36 -21.32 -10.87
N LEU A 15 17.20 -20.77 -10.52
CA LEU A 15 17.09 -19.57 -9.68
C LEU A 15 17.50 -19.83 -8.21
N GLN A 16 17.32 -21.05 -7.71
CA GLN A 16 17.72 -21.43 -6.35
C GLN A 16 19.25 -21.54 -6.21
N LEU A 17 19.96 -21.90 -7.27
CA LEU A 17 21.44 -22.00 -7.29
C LEU A 17 22.13 -20.63 -7.29
N THR A 18 21.45 -19.57 -7.74
CA THR A 18 21.98 -18.20 -7.75
C THR A 18 21.62 -17.40 -6.50
N GLY A 19 20.92 -18.00 -5.53
CA GLY A 19 20.48 -17.33 -4.30
C GLY A 19 19.44 -16.22 -4.53
N ALA A 20 18.91 -16.09 -5.74
CA ALA A 20 17.93 -15.08 -6.09
C ALA A 20 16.52 -15.49 -5.62
N SER A 21 16.15 -15.10 -4.40
CA SER A 21 14.77 -15.22 -3.94
C SER A 21 13.95 -14.03 -4.44
N ALA A 22 13.10 -14.25 -5.44
CA ALA A 22 12.02 -13.31 -5.74
C ALA A 22 10.90 -13.54 -4.71
N ARG A 23 10.68 -12.58 -3.80
CA ARG A 23 9.45 -12.58 -3.01
C ARG A 23 8.29 -12.29 -3.96
N ILE A 24 7.55 -13.33 -4.31
CA ILE A 24 6.19 -13.16 -4.86
C ILE A 24 5.37 -12.61 -3.70
N GLY A 25 5.35 -11.29 -3.56
CA GLY A 25 4.42 -10.60 -2.70
C GLY A 25 3.03 -10.97 -3.19
N SER A 26 2.40 -11.93 -2.52
CA SER A 26 0.99 -12.23 -2.71
C SER A 26 0.21 -11.05 -2.17
N SER A 27 0.10 -9.99 -2.97
CA SER A 27 -1.01 -9.06 -2.85
C SER A 27 -2.25 -9.91 -3.07
N LYS A 28 -2.90 -10.35 -1.99
CA LYS A 28 -4.25 -10.87 -2.09
C LYS A 28 -5.07 -9.75 -2.72
N ILE A 29 -5.33 -9.88 -4.01
CA ILE A 29 -6.33 -9.07 -4.70
C ILE A 29 -7.63 -9.65 -4.17
N ASP A 30 -8.06 -9.14 -3.02
CA ASP A 30 -9.41 -9.36 -2.56
C ASP A 30 -10.31 -8.61 -3.57
N PRO A 31 -11.19 -9.32 -4.29
CA PRO A 31 -11.99 -8.73 -5.35
C PRO A 31 -13.02 -7.71 -4.83
N GLU A 32 -13.12 -7.47 -3.51
CA GLU A 32 -13.96 -6.41 -2.94
C GLU A 32 -13.25 -5.74 -1.75
N VAL A 33 -12.23 -4.92 -2.02
CA VAL A 33 -11.58 -4.10 -0.99
C VAL A 33 -12.57 -3.05 -0.44
N LYS A 34 -13.34 -3.42 0.59
CA LYS A 34 -14.17 -2.49 1.36
C LYS A 34 -13.29 -1.63 2.27
N CYS A 35 -13.04 -0.40 1.84
CA CYS A 35 -12.36 0.57 2.69
C CYS A 35 -13.30 1.15 3.75
N PRO A 36 -12.79 1.53 4.93
CA PRO A 36 -13.60 2.20 5.93
C PRO A 36 -14.20 3.50 5.37
N THR A 37 -15.47 3.75 5.67
CA THR A 37 -16.20 4.93 5.17
C THR A 37 -16.49 5.98 6.26
N LEU A 38 -16.23 5.62 7.53
CA LEU A 38 -16.48 6.46 8.69
C LEU A 38 -15.17 6.70 9.45
N CYS A 39 -14.95 7.97 9.82
CA CYS A 39 -13.84 8.38 10.66
C CYS A 39 -14.34 9.36 11.72
N GLU A 40 -13.82 9.24 12.93
CA GLU A 40 -13.95 10.27 13.96
C GLU A 40 -13.25 11.56 13.51
N ARG A 41 -13.61 12.66 14.19
CA ARG A 41 -13.08 14.01 13.93
C ARG A 41 -11.98 14.39 14.92
N ASP A 42 -11.19 13.42 15.36
CA ASP A 42 -9.97 13.68 16.13
C ASP A 42 -8.89 14.30 15.24
N TYR A 43 -8.11 15.23 15.79
CA TYR A 43 -6.99 15.86 15.06
C TYR A 43 -5.66 15.33 15.59
N GLN A 44 -5.09 14.39 14.86
CA GLN A 44 -3.77 13.80 15.10
C GLN A 44 -3.07 13.56 13.75
N PRO A 45 -2.46 14.61 13.16
CA PRO A 45 -2.13 14.59 11.75
C PRO A 45 -1.03 13.59 11.38
N VAL A 46 -1.23 12.91 10.26
CA VAL A 46 -0.33 11.89 9.70
C VAL A 46 0.19 12.35 8.34
N CYS A 47 1.51 12.30 8.14
CA CYS A 47 2.12 12.57 6.85
C CYS A 47 2.19 11.29 6.01
N GLY A 48 1.69 11.35 4.77
CA GLY A 48 1.78 10.28 3.79
C GLY A 48 2.99 10.41 2.87
N SER A 49 3.42 9.27 2.30
CA SER A 49 4.51 9.21 1.33
C SER A 49 4.21 9.91 0.00
N ASP A 50 2.95 10.28 -0.22
CA ASP A 50 2.42 11.09 -1.31
C ASP A 50 2.52 12.61 -1.06
N ARG A 51 3.07 13.03 0.09
CA ARG A 51 3.13 14.41 0.59
C ARG A 51 1.74 14.99 0.90
N VAL A 52 0.76 14.16 1.23
CA VAL A 52 -0.54 14.58 1.74
C VAL A 52 -0.53 14.52 3.27
N LEU A 53 -1.14 15.51 3.91
CA LEU A 53 -1.36 15.52 5.35
C LEU A 53 -2.79 15.07 5.63
N TYR A 54 -2.94 13.99 6.38
CA TYR A 54 -4.24 13.46 6.81
C TYR A 54 -4.51 13.94 8.23
N ALA A 55 -5.71 14.45 8.51
CA ALA A 55 -6.05 15.04 9.81
C ALA A 55 -5.97 14.02 10.96
N ASN A 56 -6.15 12.74 10.68
CA ASN A 56 -5.97 11.64 11.63
C ASN A 56 -5.55 10.33 10.95
N LEU A 57 -5.28 9.33 11.79
CA LEU A 57 -4.89 7.99 11.36
C LEU A 57 -6.01 7.26 10.59
N CYS A 58 -7.29 7.52 10.90
CA CYS A 58 -8.39 6.90 10.19
C CYS A 58 -8.39 7.30 8.71
N LEU A 59 -8.29 8.59 8.42
CA LEU A 59 -8.22 9.10 7.04
C LEU A 59 -7.01 8.57 6.28
N PHE A 60 -5.85 8.46 6.94
CA PHE A 60 -4.67 7.82 6.35
C PHE A 60 -4.93 6.35 6.02
N LYS A 61 -5.60 5.58 6.90
CA LYS A 61 -5.93 4.17 6.67
C LYS A 61 -6.91 3.97 5.51
N VAL A 62 -7.90 4.85 5.37
CA VAL A 62 -8.81 4.82 4.21
C VAL A 62 -8.02 5.07 2.92
N ALA A 63 -7.14 6.07 2.91
CA ALA A 63 -6.28 6.36 1.77
C ALA A 63 -5.33 5.19 1.45
N HIS A 64 -4.76 4.55 2.46
CA HIS A 64 -3.90 3.37 2.30
C HIS A 64 -4.67 2.17 1.77
N CYS A 65 -5.91 1.97 2.21
CA CYS A 65 -6.78 0.94 1.68
C CYS A 65 -7.05 1.13 0.18
N LEU A 66 -7.27 2.38 -0.26
CA LEU A 66 -7.43 2.72 -1.69
C LEU A 66 -6.11 2.68 -2.47
N ASN A 67 -4.97 2.84 -1.80
CA ASN A 67 -3.64 2.82 -2.40
C ASN A 67 -2.62 2.15 -1.47
N LEU A 68 -2.45 0.85 -1.61
CA LEU A 68 -1.55 0.03 -0.77
C LEU A 68 -0.07 0.44 -0.86
N LYS A 69 0.32 1.27 -1.83
CA LYS A 69 1.68 1.83 -1.93
C LYS A 69 1.90 3.03 -1.00
N LEU A 70 0.84 3.63 -0.48
CA LEU A 70 0.91 4.75 0.46
C LEU A 70 1.55 4.28 1.78
N LYS A 71 2.56 5.00 2.26
CA LYS A 71 3.23 4.71 3.53
C LYS A 71 3.17 5.93 4.43
N ARG A 72 3.23 5.70 5.74
CA ARG A 72 3.44 6.78 6.71
C ARG A 72 4.84 7.32 6.55
N GLU A 73 4.99 8.61 6.75
CA GLU A 73 6.21 9.33 6.47
C GLU A 73 6.55 10.32 7.57
N ASN A 74 7.81 10.76 7.61
CA ASN A 74 8.25 11.80 8.54
C ASN A 74 7.50 13.12 8.26
N ARG A 75 7.13 13.83 9.34
CA ARG A 75 6.49 15.16 9.30
C ARG A 75 7.23 16.15 8.40
N SER A 76 8.56 16.07 8.33
CA SER A 76 9.38 16.92 7.46
C SER A 76 8.98 16.86 5.97
N ARG A 77 8.49 15.72 5.49
CA ARG A 77 8.05 15.57 4.09
C ARG A 77 6.72 16.27 3.79
N CYS A 78 5.96 16.59 4.84
CA CYS A 78 4.72 17.36 4.78
C CYS A 78 4.86 18.75 5.41
N LYS A 79 6.08 19.31 5.49
CA LYS A 79 6.27 20.72 5.89
C LYS A 79 5.49 21.67 4.98
N ASN A 80 5.42 21.34 3.69
CA ASN A 80 4.57 21.96 2.67
C ASN A 80 3.75 20.86 1.98
N PRO A 81 2.61 20.45 2.57
CA PRO A 81 1.84 19.34 2.04
C PRO A 81 1.16 19.75 0.74
N LYS A 82 1.07 18.83 -0.22
CA LYS A 82 0.34 19.05 -1.48
C LYS A 82 -1.15 19.24 -1.26
N ARG A 83 -1.69 18.59 -0.22
CA ARG A 83 -3.10 18.60 0.13
C ARG A 83 -3.27 18.28 1.62
N PHE A 84 -4.34 18.78 2.21
CA PHE A 84 -4.81 18.40 3.54
C PHE A 84 -6.14 17.65 3.42
N VAL A 85 -6.24 16.46 4.02
CA VAL A 85 -7.44 15.62 4.04
C VAL A 85 -7.99 15.58 5.46
N SER A 86 -9.21 16.06 5.66
CA SER A 86 -9.91 16.12 6.95
C SER A 86 -11.20 15.31 7.02
N ARG A 87 -11.67 14.76 5.90
CA ARG A 87 -12.86 13.89 5.85
C ARG A 87 -12.77 12.87 4.73
N VAL A 88 -13.49 11.76 4.88
CA VAL A 88 -13.46 10.63 3.93
C VAL A 88 -13.87 11.07 2.52
N SER A 89 -14.80 12.02 2.37
CA SER A 89 -15.25 12.51 1.06
C SER A 89 -14.18 13.27 0.24
N GLN A 90 -12.96 13.44 0.75
CA GLN A 90 -11.84 14.04 0.02
C GLN A 90 -10.86 12.97 -0.52
N LEU A 91 -11.12 11.69 -0.24
CA LEU A 91 -10.27 10.56 -0.63
C LEU A 91 -10.70 9.89 -1.95
N THR A 92 -11.85 10.31 -2.49
CA THR A 92 -12.37 9.94 -3.82
C THR A 92 -11.79 10.81 -4.91
#